data_AF-A0A7W6HDB8-F1
#
_entry.id   AF-A0A7W6HDB8-F1
#
_cell.length_a   1.000
_cell.length_b   1.000
_cell.length_c   1.000
_cell.angle_alpha   90.00
_cell.angle_beta   90.00
_cell.angle_gamma   90.00
#
_symmetry.space_group_name_H-M   'P 1'
#
loop_
_entity.id
_entity.type
_entity.pdbx_description
1 polymer ?
#
loop_
_entity_poly.entity_id
_entity_poly.type
_entity_poly.pdbx_seq_one_letter_code
_entity_poly.pdbx_strand_id
1 'polypeptide(L)'
;MSHAEAFSAELAAASPLVINFVLSPQLTISTTVTGDARQNATVSLVNGSVALWSTTLTQFTPTAEIPYDIVGGQLTIKKGGSFTLTIPTSGQAGSVVASLTVVTPTAPQGIPFNATVASWTLSSSSTS
;
A
#
# COMPACT_ATOMS: atom_id res chain seq x y z
N MET A 1 -14.70 -31.40 36.86
CA MET A 1 -13.94 -30.14 36.75
C MET A 1 -12.71 -30.41 35.92
N SER A 2 -12.56 -29.70 34.80
CA SER A 2 -11.30 -29.12 34.32
C SER A 2 -11.61 -28.42 32.99
N HIS A 3 -11.69 -27.10 33.12
CA HIS A 3 -11.93 -26.10 32.10
C HIS A 3 -10.59 -25.87 31.39
N ALA A 4 -10.43 -26.38 30.17
CA ALA A 4 -9.29 -26.04 29.32
C ALA A 4 -9.73 -24.96 28.34
N GLU A 5 -9.60 -23.73 28.83
CA GLU A 5 -9.11 -22.55 28.12
C GLU A 5 -9.66 -22.38 26.70
N ALA A 6 -10.65 -21.48 26.60
CA ALA A 6 -10.94 -20.76 25.37
C ALA A 6 -9.62 -20.18 24.83
N PHE A 7 -9.03 -20.84 23.83
CA PHE A 7 -8.13 -20.20 22.90
C PHE A 7 -9.01 -19.20 22.13
N SER A 8 -9.21 -18.03 22.74
CA SER A 8 -9.99 -16.95 22.19
C SER A 8 -9.57 -16.74 20.74
N ALA A 9 -10.50 -17.02 19.82
CA ALA A 9 -10.44 -16.60 18.42
C ALA A 9 -10.42 -15.07 18.25
N GLU A 10 -10.32 -14.32 19.36
CA GLU A 10 -10.08 -12.88 19.46
C GLU A 10 -8.63 -12.57 19.07
N LEU A 11 -8.32 -12.73 17.79
CA LEU A 11 -7.27 -12.04 17.01
C LEU A 11 -6.96 -12.84 15.73
N ALA A 12 -7.97 -13.43 15.09
CA ALA A 12 -7.86 -13.72 13.65
C ALA A 12 -7.93 -12.39 12.88
N ALA A 13 -6.97 -11.50 13.11
CA ALA A 13 -6.73 -10.38 12.22
C ALA A 13 -6.64 -10.98 10.82
N ALA A 14 -7.49 -10.51 9.90
CA ALA A 14 -7.48 -10.98 8.52
C ALA A 14 -6.02 -11.00 8.02
N SER A 15 -5.59 -12.12 7.44
CA SER A 15 -4.21 -12.25 6.95
C SER A 15 -3.86 -11.04 6.08
N PRO A 16 -2.66 -10.47 6.25
CA PRO A 16 -2.27 -9.26 5.53
C PRO A 16 -2.40 -9.51 4.03
N LEU A 17 -3.18 -8.66 3.35
CA LEU A 17 -3.33 -8.72 1.90
C LEU A 17 -2.21 -7.91 1.26
N VAL A 18 -1.31 -8.57 0.54
CA VAL A 18 -0.19 -7.92 -0.15
C VAL A 18 -0.50 -7.79 -1.63
N ILE A 19 -0.43 -6.56 -2.15
CA ILE A 19 -0.69 -6.22 -3.55
C ILE A 19 0.55 -5.53 -4.11
N ASN A 20 1.10 -6.08 -5.18
CA ASN A 20 2.32 -5.58 -5.80
C ASN A 20 2.01 -4.93 -7.15
N PHE A 21 2.39 -3.67 -7.32
CA PHE A 21 2.33 -2.95 -8.58
C PHE A 21 3.74 -2.69 -9.09
N VAL A 22 4.09 -3.28 -10.24
CA VAL A 22 5.41 -3.13 -10.84
C VAL A 22 5.43 -1.83 -11.66
N LEU A 23 6.11 -0.79 -11.15
CA LEU A 23 6.37 0.44 -11.91
C LEU A 23 7.42 0.20 -13.01
N SER A 24 8.44 -0.59 -12.68
CA SER A 24 9.53 -0.98 -13.59
C SER A 24 10.18 -2.28 -13.10
N PRO A 25 11.04 -2.94 -13.90
CA PRO A 25 11.73 -4.16 -13.46
C PRO A 25 12.54 -4.01 -12.16
N GLN A 26 12.92 -2.78 -11.81
CA GLN A 26 13.70 -2.46 -10.62
C GLN A 26 12.90 -1.74 -9.54
N LEU A 27 11.62 -1.39 -9.77
CA LEU A 27 10.85 -0.65 -8.79
C LEU A 27 9.41 -1.14 -8.73
N THR A 28 9.02 -1.59 -7.55
CA THR A 28 7.68 -2.11 -7.24
C THR A 28 7.09 -1.28 -6.11
N ILE A 29 5.81 -0.94 -6.25
CA ILE A 29 5.00 -0.43 -5.14
C ILE A 29 4.33 -1.65 -4.50
N SER A 30 4.76 -2.00 -3.29
CA SER A 30 4.14 -3.04 -2.48
C SER A 30 3.16 -2.39 -1.51
N THR A 31 1.88 -2.77 -1.57
CA THR A 31 0.86 -2.32 -0.62
C THR A 31 0.42 -3.50 0.23
N THR A 32 0.69 -3.42 1.53
CA THR A 32 0.24 -4.40 2.52
C THR A 32 -0.96 -3.85 3.27
N VAL A 33 -2.10 -4.49 3.11
CA VAL A 33 -3.36 -4.09 3.72
C VAL A 33 -3.64 -4.94 4.96
N THR A 34 -3.90 -4.29 6.09
CA THR A 34 -4.12 -4.93 7.39
C THR A 34 -5.30 -4.32 8.14
N GLY A 35 -5.66 -4.96 9.27
CA GLY A 35 -6.82 -4.61 10.08
C GLY A 35 -8.07 -5.39 9.68
N ASP A 36 -8.98 -5.60 10.63
CA ASP A 36 -10.18 -6.41 10.46
C ASP A 36 -11.08 -5.90 9.33
N ALA A 37 -11.20 -4.57 9.20
CA ALA A 37 -11.94 -3.92 8.12
C ALA A 37 -11.04 -3.49 6.94
N ARG A 38 -9.78 -3.96 6.88
CA ARG A 38 -8.78 -3.54 5.89
C ARG A 38 -8.60 -2.02 5.83
N GLN A 39 -8.56 -1.39 7.01
CA GLN A 39 -8.49 0.07 7.16
C GLN A 39 -7.06 0.63 7.18
N ASN A 40 -6.04 -0.23 7.23
CA ASN A 40 -4.64 0.18 7.24
C ASN A 40 -3.97 -0.30 5.95
N ALA A 41 -3.24 0.59 5.27
CA ALA A 41 -2.49 0.25 4.07
C ALA A 41 -1.05 0.74 4.20
N THR A 42 -0.12 -0.18 4.35
CA THR A 42 1.32 0.12 4.34
C THR A 42 1.83 0.06 2.91
N VAL A 43 2.20 1.21 2.36
CA VAL A 43 2.76 1.34 1.01
C VAL A 43 4.27 1.39 1.13
N SER A 44 4.97 0.59 0.34
CA SER A 44 6.42 0.53 0.27
C SER A 44 6.90 0.61 -1.18
N LEU A 45 7.90 1.45 -1.42
CA LEU A 45 8.63 1.49 -2.68
C LEU A 45 9.84 0.58 -2.55
N VAL A 46 9.86 -0.50 -3.33
CA VAL A 46 10.82 -1.59 -3.21
C VAL A 46 11.64 -1.71 -4.49
N ASN A 47 12.97 -1.72 -4.36
CA ASN A 47 13.89 -2.05 -5.44
C ASN A 47 14.52 -3.43 -5.19
N GLY A 48 14.08 -4.42 -5.96
CA GLY A 48 14.39 -5.83 -5.71
C GLY A 48 13.83 -6.27 -4.35
N SER A 49 14.72 -6.47 -3.38
CA SER A 49 14.37 -6.87 -2.00
C SER A 49 14.52 -5.74 -0.98
N VAL A 50 14.92 -4.54 -1.40
CA VAL A 50 15.19 -3.41 -0.50
C VAL A 50 14.04 -2.42 -0.54
N ALA A 51 13.42 -2.15 0.61
CA ALA A 51 12.48 -1.05 0.75
C ALA A 51 13.25 0.28 0.78
N LEU A 52 13.05 1.11 -0.24
CA LEU A 52 13.64 2.45 -0.35
C LEU A 52 12.87 3.48 0.46
N TRP A 53 11.57 3.27 0.60
CA TRP A 53 10.66 4.11 1.38
C TRP A 53 9.43 3.30 1.75
N SER A 54 8.83 3.63 2.89
CA SER A 54 7.57 3.03 3.33
C SER A 54 6.78 4.00 4.18
N THR A 55 5.47 3.94 4.08
CA THR A 55 4.56 4.67 4.94
C THR A 55 3.31 3.85 5.22
N THR A 56 2.61 4.17 6.30
CA THR A 56 1.32 3.56 6.61
C THR A 56 0.22 4.60 6.50
N LEU A 57 -0.73 4.32 5.61
CA LEU A 57 -1.95 5.08 5.42
C LEU A 57 -3.06 4.49 6.30
N THR A 58 -3.86 5.36 6.90
CA THR A 58 -4.98 4.99 7.76
C THR A 58 -6.19 5.87 7.48
N GLN A 59 -7.34 5.57 8.10
CA GLN A 59 -8.50 6.47 8.07
C GLN A 59 -8.18 7.90 8.52
N PHE A 60 -7.33 8.06 9.53
CA PHE A 60 -7.00 9.38 10.11
C PHE A 60 -5.87 10.07 9.35
N THR A 61 -5.10 9.31 8.57
CA THR A 61 -4.01 9.80 7.73
C THR A 61 -4.07 9.07 6.39
N PRO A 62 -5.07 9.41 5.54
CA PRO A 62 -5.31 8.67 4.31
C PRO A 62 -4.32 9.04 3.21
N THR A 63 -3.62 10.17 3.35
CA THR A 63 -2.66 10.64 2.36
C THR A 63 -1.26 10.68 2.97
N ALA A 64 -0.27 10.25 2.19
CA ALA A 64 1.13 10.43 2.53
C ALA A 64 1.90 10.95 1.32
N GLU A 65 2.81 11.89 1.58
CA GLU A 65 3.70 12.46 0.58
C GLU A 65 5.11 11.90 0.77
N ILE A 66 5.81 11.73 -0.35
CA ILE A 66 7.20 11.31 -0.37
C ILE A 66 8.09 12.54 -0.05
N PRO A 67 8.87 12.51 1.05
CA PRO A 67 9.60 13.70 1.51
C PRO A 67 10.89 14.00 0.74
N TYR A 68 11.44 13.03 -0.01
CA TYR A 68 12.70 13.15 -0.75
C TYR A 68 12.67 12.35 -2.06
N ASP A 69 13.58 12.65 -2.98
CA ASP A 69 13.69 11.89 -4.24
C ASP A 69 14.11 10.44 -3.93
N ILE A 70 13.42 9.46 -4.53
CA ILE A 70 13.70 8.03 -4.36
C ILE A 70 14.30 7.49 -5.66
N VAL A 71 15.52 6.98 -5.58
CA VAL A 71 16.25 6.44 -6.73
C VAL A 71 16.17 4.91 -6.73
N GLY A 72 15.44 4.36 -7.70
CA GLY A 72 15.28 2.93 -7.96
C GLY A 72 15.92 2.54 -9.29
N GLY A 73 17.22 2.23 -9.26
CA GLY A 73 17.98 1.90 -10.48
C GLY A 73 18.09 3.11 -11.40
N GLN A 74 17.54 3.01 -12.62
CA GLN A 74 17.54 4.12 -13.59
C GLN A 74 16.36 5.09 -13.41
N LEU A 75 15.42 4.78 -12.54
CA LEU A 75 14.19 5.54 -12.34
C LEU A 75 14.27 6.31 -11.03
N THR A 76 13.89 7.58 -11.05
CA THR A 76 13.77 8.41 -9.84
C THR A 76 12.34 8.85 -9.65
N ILE A 77 11.73 8.52 -8.52
CA ILE A 77 10.47 9.13 -8.09
C ILE A 77 10.82 10.45 -7.40
N LYS A 78 10.24 11.54 -7.87
CA LYS A 78 10.47 12.86 -7.29
C LYS A 78 9.74 13.04 -5.96
N LYS A 79 10.37 13.82 -5.07
CA LYS A 79 9.75 14.33 -3.85
C LYS A 79 8.42 15.03 -4.16
N GLY A 80 7.48 14.96 -3.22
CA GLY A 80 6.12 15.49 -3.39
C GLY A 80 5.17 14.57 -4.16
N GLY A 81 5.64 13.42 -4.65
CA GLY A 81 4.72 12.34 -5.05
C GLY A 81 3.90 11.88 -3.84
N SER A 82 2.64 11.50 -4.05
CA SER A 82 1.72 11.17 -2.97
C SER A 82 0.98 9.86 -3.20
N PHE A 83 0.55 9.26 -2.09
CA PHE A 83 -0.34 8.10 -2.07
C PHE A 83 -1.59 8.44 -1.28
N THR A 84 -2.75 8.11 -1.83
CA THR A 84 -4.04 8.37 -1.21
C THR A 84 -4.81 7.07 -1.03
N LEU A 85 -5.15 6.77 0.21
CA LEU A 85 -5.98 5.66 0.64
C LEU A 85 -7.46 6.05 0.56
N THR A 86 -8.23 5.17 -0.05
CA THR A 86 -9.69 5.15 0.04
C THR A 86 -10.08 3.92 0.84
N ILE A 87 -10.77 4.11 1.96
CA ILE A 87 -11.21 3.04 2.85
C ILE A 87 -12.36 2.28 2.18
N PRO A 88 -12.36 0.94 2.20
CA PRO A 88 -13.46 0.15 1.65
C PRO A 88 -14.77 0.40 2.45
N THR A 89 -15.89 0.46 1.74
CA THR A 89 -17.25 0.47 2.32
C THR A 89 -18.10 -0.63 1.68
N SER A 90 -19.30 -0.92 2.22
CA SER A 90 -20.17 -1.99 1.70
C SER A 90 -20.53 -1.81 0.22
N GLY A 91 -20.48 -0.60 -0.32
CA GLY A 91 -20.72 -0.29 -1.73
C GLY A 91 -19.48 0.11 -2.53
N GLN A 92 -18.28 0.16 -1.94
CA GLN A 92 -17.08 0.66 -2.60
C GLN A 92 -15.82 -0.10 -2.17
N ALA A 93 -15.03 -0.54 -3.15
CA ALA A 93 -13.72 -1.14 -2.89
C ALA A 93 -12.76 -0.12 -2.28
N GLY A 94 -11.90 -0.60 -1.39
CA GLY A 94 -10.76 0.15 -0.89
C GLY A 94 -9.68 0.21 -1.95
N SER A 95 -8.90 1.28 -1.96
CA SER A 95 -7.84 1.46 -2.95
C SER A 95 -6.73 2.38 -2.47
N VAL A 96 -5.52 2.18 -2.98
CA VAL A 96 -4.45 3.17 -2.94
C VAL A 96 -4.23 3.71 -4.35
N VAL A 97 -4.34 5.02 -4.49
CA VAL A 97 -3.97 5.76 -5.71
C VAL A 97 -2.61 6.39 -5.48
N ALA A 98 -1.70 6.21 -6.43
CA ALA A 98 -0.40 6.86 -6.44
C ALA A 98 -0.40 7.99 -7.47
N SER A 99 0.05 9.16 -7.04
CA SER A 99 0.28 10.35 -7.88
C SER A 99 1.75 10.73 -7.77
N LEU A 100 2.56 10.28 -8.72
CA LEU A 100 4.01 10.35 -8.69
C LEU A 100 4.54 11.13 -9.90
N THR A 101 5.72 11.70 -9.77
CA THR A 101 6.50 12.18 -10.92
C THR A 101 7.73 11.31 -11.09
N VAL A 102 7.82 10.64 -12.23
CA VAL A 102 8.83 9.62 -12.52
C VAL A 102 9.84 10.17 -13.52
N VAL A 103 11.11 10.25 -13.14
CA VAL A 103 12.21 10.67 -14.02
C VAL A 103 12.99 9.45 -14.48
N THR A 104 13.32 9.41 -15.77
CA THR A 104 14.17 8.38 -16.39
C THR A 104 15.25 9.05 -17.26
N PRO A 105 16.31 8.33 -17.69
CA PRO A 105 17.34 8.92 -18.56
C PRO A 105 16.78 9.39 -19.91
N THR A 106 15.70 8.76 -20.38
CA THR A 106 15.01 9.11 -21.63
C THR A 106 13.97 10.22 -21.45
N ALA A 107 13.51 10.48 -20.22
CA ALA A 107 12.56 11.53 -19.89
C ALA A 107 13.03 12.32 -18.65
N PRO A 108 14.08 13.16 -18.81
CA PRO A 108 14.67 13.90 -17.69
C PRO A 108 13.73 14.96 -17.10
N GLN A 109 12.73 15.41 -17.87
CA GLN A 109 11.72 16.38 -17.43
C GLN A 109 10.68 15.78 -16.47
N GLY A 110 10.64 14.44 -16.33
CA GLY A 110 9.67 13.74 -15.52
C GLY A 110 8.38 13.42 -16.27
N ILE A 111 7.84 12.24 -15.97
CA ILE A 111 6.58 11.71 -16.49
C ILE A 111 5.60 11.66 -15.31
N PRO A 112 4.45 12.34 -15.39
CA PRO A 112 3.42 12.20 -14.37
C PRO A 112 2.83 10.78 -14.42
N PHE A 113 2.74 10.14 -13.27
CA PHE A 113 2.14 8.82 -13.08
C PHE A 113 1.00 8.93 -12.09
N ASN A 114 -0.23 8.70 -12.55
CA ASN A 114 -1.42 8.74 -11.70
C ASN A 114 -2.21 7.45 -11.95
N ALA A 115 -2.17 6.52 -10.99
CA ALA A 115 -2.83 5.23 -11.15
C ALA A 115 -3.21 4.60 -9.81
N THR A 116 -4.25 3.76 -9.83
CA THR A 116 -4.55 2.86 -8.73
C THR A 116 -3.51 1.76 -8.67
N VAL A 117 -2.74 1.72 -7.58
CA VAL A 117 -1.63 0.76 -7.38
C VAL A 117 -2.03 -0.41 -6.50
N ALA A 118 -3.13 -0.28 -5.76
CA ALA A 118 -3.74 -1.38 -5.03
C ALA A 118 -5.25 -1.17 -4.91
N SER A 119 -6.01 -2.25 -4.94
CA SER A 119 -7.45 -2.25 -4.68
C SER A 119 -7.88 -3.55 -3.99
N TRP A 120 -8.87 -3.45 -3.10
CA TRP A 120 -9.38 -4.59 -2.33
C TRP A 120 -10.83 -4.38 -1.93
N THR A 121 -11.56 -5.48 -1.77
CA THR A 121 -12.89 -5.45 -1.17
C THR A 121 -12.79 -5.43 0.36
N LEU A 122 -13.85 -4.99 1.03
CA LEU A 122 -14.02 -5.19 2.47
C LEU A 122 -13.85 -6.68 2.77
N SER A 123 -13.05 -7.00 3.79
CA SER A 123 -13.07 -8.34 4.38
C SER A 123 -14.45 -8.54 4.97
N SER A 124 -15.31 -9.33 4.30
CA SER A 124 -16.37 -10.01 5.02
C SER A 124 -15.68 -11.01 5.93
N SER A 125 -15.63 -10.73 7.22
CA SER A 125 -15.35 -11.74 8.23
C SER A 125 -16.33 -12.88 7.97
N SER A 126 -15.84 -13.94 7.32
CA SER A 126 -16.61 -15.15 7.12
C SER A 126 -16.68 -15.83 8.48
N THR A 127 -17.74 -15.53 9.23
CA THR A 127 -18.22 -16.40 10.29
C THR A 127 -18.69 -17.68 9.64
N SER A 128 -17.83 -18.72 9.64
CA SER A 128 -18.24 -20.12 9.51
C SER A 128 -18.40 -20.71 10.90
#